data_AF-A0A7W4IKZ4-F1
#
_entry.id   AF-A0A7W4IKZ4-F1
#
_cell.length_a   1.000
_cell.length_b   1.000
_cell.length_c   1.000
_cell.angle_alpha   90.00
_cell.angle_beta   90.00
_cell.angle_gamma   90.00
#
_symmetry.space_group_name_H-M   'P 1'
#
loop_
_entity.id
_entity.type
_entity.pdbx_description
1 polymer ?
#
loop_
_entity_poly.entity_id
_entity_poly.type
_entity_poly.pdbx_seq_one_letter_code
_entity_poly.pdbx_strand_id
1 'polypeptide(L)'
;MADLTREEVDRLRRLDPAGVHAALISAGDLPMDRALPSRDGNLRPASNSIDTVKWAKRCDYNAALDWLHKHFADDKTHERNVGKKEIDRPLLAAEWTINQQVKRQMDALGCSEVRLTLMQKADDSAPKIDEDGKKIKNKAGYLPGKRTEDGEKVEKFYNTKDLQNAVGMLRMKNSIKEGMNILITPMDRHSFYVMIDDAVSPDPSKSAVQYWRDQGYRPCLGLKTSWNSHQIVFRVPKAPFRRQGVASGTDDQVYDRRGLNQFFTDLNQRFGDPRISGLRHGIRLAGYRNMKPKHARDVEGKAWSVEFPFIEITHAESAFCEKTMRDALKFCASDVVGNIEARRDAIAQHMAERASRDPDQPPPRTVLPPRGGVPPVKTMVASGQPAYPPARAITLAPADRPGGALDQPAPRATLPPRGGVLPARNMVAPARPTPLERQIASSDRAYARHQSENAHKTAEKPQCR
;
A
#
# COMPACT_ATOMS: atom_id res chain seq x y z
N MET A 1 -41.79 6.07 7.95
CA MET A 1 -40.41 6.48 8.27
C MET A 1 -40.44 7.98 8.47
N ALA A 2 -39.67 8.53 9.41
CA ALA A 2 -39.39 9.96 9.34
C ALA A 2 -38.62 10.17 8.04
N ASP A 3 -39.10 11.03 7.15
CA ASP A 3 -38.43 11.30 5.87
C ASP A 3 -37.02 11.80 6.18
N LEU A 4 -36.01 10.96 5.89
CA LEU A 4 -34.61 11.37 6.01
C LEU A 4 -34.40 12.60 5.15
N THR A 5 -33.74 13.61 5.70
CA THR A 5 -33.48 14.84 4.96
C THR A 5 -32.56 14.55 3.76
N ARG A 6 -32.60 15.42 2.75
CA ARG A 6 -31.72 15.30 1.58
C ARG A 6 -30.24 15.33 2.00
N GLU A 7 -29.91 16.15 2.98
CA GLU A 7 -28.57 16.26 3.56
C GLU A 7 -28.11 14.94 4.18
N GLU A 8 -28.99 14.25 4.90
CA GLU A 8 -28.69 12.96 5.51
C GLU A 8 -28.52 11.86 4.45
N VAL A 9 -29.35 11.85 3.41
CA VAL A 9 -29.16 10.94 2.27
C VAL A 9 -27.80 11.18 1.60
N ASP A 10 -27.42 12.44 1.37
CA ASP A 10 -26.12 12.80 0.80
C ASP A 10 -24.96 12.42 1.72
N ARG A 11 -25.14 12.51 3.04
CA ARG A 11 -24.20 12.03 4.04
C ARG A 11 -23.96 10.52 3.90
N LEU A 12 -25.03 9.74 3.91
CA LEU A 12 -24.98 8.28 3.83
C LEU A 12 -24.36 7.78 2.52
N ARG A 13 -24.61 8.47 1.40
CA ARG A 13 -23.96 8.17 0.11
C ARG A 13 -22.45 8.26 0.18
N ARG A 14 -21.90 9.15 1.00
CA ARG A 14 -20.48 9.48 1.07
C ARG A 14 -19.71 8.75 2.18
N LEU A 15 -20.34 7.80 2.87
CA LEU A 15 -19.67 6.98 3.89
C LEU A 15 -18.49 6.20 3.29
N ASP A 16 -17.52 5.85 4.14
CA ASP A 16 -16.33 5.08 3.75
C ASP A 16 -16.70 3.66 3.24
N PRO A 17 -16.38 3.31 1.98
CA PRO A 17 -16.71 2.00 1.43
C PRO A 17 -16.13 0.82 2.22
N ALA A 18 -14.91 0.93 2.75
CA ALA A 18 -14.32 -0.10 3.60
C ALA A 18 -15.09 -0.29 4.91
N GLY A 19 -15.58 0.80 5.51
CA GLY A 19 -16.40 0.75 6.72
C GLY A 19 -17.73 0.05 6.48
N VAL A 20 -18.41 0.39 5.40
CA VAL A 20 -19.68 -0.25 4.99
C VAL A 20 -19.47 -1.73 4.69
N HIS A 21 -18.39 -2.08 3.98
CA HIS A 21 -18.05 -3.47 3.71
C HIS A 21 -17.79 -4.26 5.00
N ALA A 22 -16.98 -3.72 5.92
CA ALA A 22 -16.71 -4.34 7.20
C ALA A 22 -17.97 -4.52 8.06
N ALA A 23 -18.87 -3.53 8.05
CA ALA A 23 -20.15 -3.61 8.76
C ALA A 23 -21.09 -4.68 8.16
N LEU A 24 -21.14 -4.81 6.84
CA LEU A 24 -21.91 -5.87 6.17
C LEU A 24 -21.39 -7.26 6.51
N ILE A 25 -20.07 -7.44 6.57
CA ILE A 25 -19.45 -8.69 7.01
C ILE A 25 -19.80 -8.98 8.47
N SER A 26 -19.64 -7.98 9.34
CA SER A 26 -19.94 -8.12 10.77
C SER A 26 -21.42 -8.43 11.05
N ALA A 27 -22.32 -7.97 10.19
CA ALA A 27 -23.75 -8.25 10.27
C ALA A 27 -24.13 -9.62 9.69
N GLY A 28 -23.19 -10.36 9.09
CA GLY A 28 -23.45 -11.62 8.38
C GLY A 28 -24.15 -11.43 7.03
N ASP A 29 -24.26 -10.19 6.54
CA ASP A 29 -24.90 -9.85 5.27
C ASP A 29 -23.99 -10.10 4.07
N LEU A 30 -22.69 -10.28 4.30
CA LEU A 30 -21.71 -10.55 3.24
C LEU A 30 -20.60 -11.49 3.73
N PRO A 31 -20.21 -12.52 2.94
CA PRO A 31 -19.05 -13.33 3.25
C PRO A 31 -17.77 -12.49 3.22
N MET A 32 -16.82 -12.79 4.10
CA MET A 32 -15.61 -11.98 4.27
C MET A 32 -14.76 -11.86 2.99
N ASP A 33 -14.58 -12.97 2.26
CA ASP A 33 -13.79 -13.00 1.03
C ASP A 33 -14.56 -12.51 -0.21
N ARG A 34 -15.82 -12.08 -0.05
CA ARG A 34 -16.63 -11.60 -1.17
C ARG A 34 -16.20 -10.18 -1.53
N ALA A 35 -15.55 -10.04 -2.69
CA ALA A 35 -15.23 -8.72 -3.24
C ALA A 35 -16.51 -7.91 -3.49
N LEU A 36 -16.44 -6.60 -3.21
CA LEU A 36 -17.44 -5.67 -3.73
C LEU A 36 -17.33 -5.60 -5.25
N PRO A 37 -18.45 -5.47 -5.99
CA PRO A 37 -18.43 -5.34 -7.43
C PRO A 37 -17.48 -4.21 -7.88
N SER A 38 -16.71 -4.47 -8.94
CA SER A 38 -15.88 -3.45 -9.59
C SER A 38 -16.75 -2.27 -10.02
N ARG A 39 -16.22 -1.06 -9.85
CA ARG A 39 -16.85 0.18 -10.32
C ARG A 39 -16.73 0.28 -11.85
N ASP A 40 -17.41 -0.58 -12.59
CA ASP A 40 -17.31 -0.62 -14.05
C ASP A 40 -18.37 0.27 -14.74
N GLY A 41 -17.92 1.08 -15.70
CA GLY A 41 -18.76 1.81 -16.65
C GLY A 41 -19.23 3.21 -16.20
N ASN A 42 -19.84 3.95 -17.15
CA ASN A 42 -20.52 5.24 -17.00
C ASN A 42 -21.78 5.20 -16.10
N LEU A 43 -21.78 4.35 -15.08
CA LEU A 43 -22.76 4.39 -14.00
C LEU A 43 -22.38 5.55 -13.08
N ARG A 44 -23.01 6.71 -13.34
CA ARG A 44 -22.98 7.98 -12.57
C ARG A 44 -22.67 7.76 -11.08
N PRO A 45 -21.72 8.47 -10.44
CA PRO A 45 -21.19 8.24 -9.08
C PRO A 45 -21.62 6.97 -8.28
N ALA A 46 -21.78 5.81 -8.94
CA ALA A 46 -22.62 4.70 -8.49
C ALA A 46 -21.72 3.56 -8.07
N SER A 47 -21.23 3.74 -6.86
CA SER A 47 -21.18 2.72 -5.81
C SER A 47 -20.93 3.53 -4.54
N ASN A 48 -21.90 4.41 -4.30
CA ASN A 48 -22.08 5.04 -3.01
C ASN A 48 -22.52 3.95 -2.02
N SER A 49 -22.39 4.20 -0.73
CA SER A 49 -22.63 3.19 0.31
C SER A 49 -24.03 2.57 0.24
N ILE A 50 -25.03 3.27 -0.29
CA ILE A 50 -26.39 2.77 -0.44
C ILE A 50 -26.43 1.62 -1.44
N ASP A 51 -25.80 1.79 -2.61
CA ASP A 51 -25.78 0.76 -3.65
C ASP A 51 -25.07 -0.51 -3.18
N THR A 52 -23.99 -0.35 -2.40
CA THR A 52 -23.28 -1.46 -1.77
C THR A 52 -24.20 -2.27 -0.85
N VAL A 53 -24.98 -1.59 -0.01
CA VAL A 53 -25.92 -2.25 0.93
C VAL A 53 -27.07 -2.91 0.17
N LYS A 54 -27.64 -2.25 -0.84
CA LYS A 54 -28.67 -2.83 -1.71
C LYS A 54 -28.18 -4.12 -2.36
N TRP A 55 -26.97 -4.12 -2.88
CA TRP A 55 -26.37 -5.28 -3.52
C TRP A 55 -26.12 -6.43 -2.54
N ALA A 56 -25.51 -6.14 -1.39
CA ALA A 56 -25.18 -7.15 -0.39
C ALA A 56 -26.43 -7.78 0.24
N LYS A 57 -27.37 -6.94 0.68
CA LYS A 57 -28.59 -7.36 1.38
C LYS A 57 -29.75 -7.72 0.46
N ARG A 58 -29.62 -7.49 -0.85
CA ARG A 58 -30.68 -7.66 -1.85
C ARG A 58 -31.98 -6.91 -1.46
N CYS A 59 -31.83 -5.67 -0.98
CA CYS A 59 -32.94 -4.85 -0.48
C CYS A 59 -33.19 -3.62 -1.36
N ASP A 60 -34.33 -2.96 -1.13
CA ASP A 60 -34.66 -1.71 -1.80
C ASP A 60 -33.86 -0.51 -1.25
N TYR A 61 -34.08 0.65 -1.86
CA TYR A 61 -33.36 1.89 -1.52
C TYR A 61 -33.63 2.37 -0.09
N ASN A 62 -34.87 2.27 0.39
CA ASN A 62 -35.25 2.79 1.71
C ASN A 62 -34.72 1.86 2.81
N ALA A 63 -34.82 0.55 2.60
CA ALA A 63 -34.22 -0.44 3.51
C ALA A 63 -32.70 -0.28 3.62
N ALA A 64 -32.02 0.06 2.52
CA ALA A 64 -30.59 0.35 2.54
C ALA A 64 -30.25 1.65 3.29
N LEU A 65 -31.05 2.70 3.12
CA LEU A 65 -30.91 3.95 3.87
C LEU A 65 -31.10 3.74 5.37
N ASP A 66 -32.17 3.04 5.77
CA ASP A 66 -32.43 2.72 7.18
C ASP A 66 -31.29 1.93 7.81
N TRP A 67 -30.77 0.94 7.07
CA TRP A 67 -29.62 0.16 7.53
C TRP A 67 -28.39 1.04 7.71
N LEU A 68 -28.06 1.90 6.73
CA LEU A 68 -26.90 2.78 6.83
C LEU A 68 -27.06 3.80 7.96
N HIS A 69 -28.22 4.43 8.08
CA HIS A 69 -28.53 5.39 9.13
C HIS A 69 -28.34 4.75 10.51
N LYS A 70 -28.87 3.53 10.71
CA LYS A 70 -28.75 2.79 11.97
C LYS A 70 -27.30 2.42 12.33
N HIS A 71 -26.49 2.02 11.34
CA HIS A 71 -25.12 1.53 11.59
C HIS A 71 -24.05 2.63 11.58
N PHE A 72 -24.35 3.78 10.98
CA PHE A 72 -23.38 4.88 10.75
C PHE A 72 -23.92 6.25 11.20
N ALA A 73 -24.84 6.29 12.17
CA ALA A 73 -25.39 7.54 12.70
C ALA A 73 -24.28 8.51 13.13
N ASP A 74 -23.29 8.03 13.86
CA ASP A 74 -22.18 8.84 14.40
C ASP A 74 -20.97 8.94 13.46
N ASP A 75 -21.06 8.37 12.26
CA ASP A 75 -19.92 8.29 11.35
C ASP A 75 -19.71 9.60 10.55
N LYS A 76 -18.54 10.20 10.76
CA LYS A 76 -18.10 11.47 10.14
C LYS A 76 -17.16 11.29 8.93
N THR A 77 -17.02 10.08 8.38
CA THR A 77 -16.15 9.84 7.21
C THR A 77 -16.63 10.58 5.96
N HIS A 78 -17.93 10.83 5.86
CA HIS A 78 -18.55 11.58 4.77
C HIS A 78 -17.96 12.99 4.58
N GLU A 79 -17.59 13.68 5.68
CA GLU A 79 -17.00 15.03 5.66
C GLU A 79 -15.64 15.04 4.94
N ARG A 80 -14.96 13.89 4.97
CA ARG A 80 -13.60 13.71 4.44
C ARG A 80 -13.59 13.25 2.98
N ASN A 81 -14.70 12.67 2.52
CA ASN A 81 -14.90 12.25 1.13
C ASN A 81 -15.35 13.38 0.20
N VAL A 82 -15.28 14.64 0.64
CA VAL A 82 -15.52 15.81 -0.20
C VAL A 82 -14.21 16.22 -0.88
N GLY A 83 -14.08 15.98 -2.18
CA GLY A 83 -12.94 16.46 -2.96
C GLY A 83 -12.93 18.00 -2.99
N LYS A 84 -11.84 18.63 -2.52
CA LYS A 84 -11.82 20.09 -2.27
C LYS A 84 -11.38 20.96 -3.44
N LYS A 85 -11.11 20.42 -4.63
CA LYS A 85 -10.64 21.25 -5.76
C LYS A 85 -11.01 20.65 -7.11
N GLU A 86 -11.53 21.43 -8.03
CA GLU A 86 -11.56 21.04 -9.44
C GLU A 86 -10.26 21.51 -10.09
N ILE A 87 -9.76 20.75 -11.07
CA ILE A 87 -8.56 21.15 -11.79
C ILE A 87 -8.99 22.21 -12.81
N ASP A 88 -8.47 23.43 -12.67
CA ASP A 88 -8.81 24.57 -13.55
C ASP A 88 -8.44 24.34 -15.03
N ARG A 89 -7.59 23.32 -15.31
CA ARG A 89 -7.15 22.96 -16.67
C ARG A 89 -7.55 21.54 -17.06
N PRO A 90 -7.75 21.27 -18.35
CA PRO A 90 -7.88 19.91 -18.85
C PRO A 90 -6.62 19.09 -18.54
N LEU A 91 -6.85 17.81 -18.27
CA LEU A 91 -5.79 16.83 -18.05
C LEU A 91 -5.12 16.44 -19.36
N LEU A 92 -3.80 16.25 -19.32
CA LEU A 92 -3.08 15.62 -20.42
C LEU A 92 -3.46 14.13 -20.51
N ALA A 93 -3.33 13.52 -21.69
CA ALA A 93 -3.64 12.10 -21.89
C ALA A 93 -2.90 11.18 -20.90
N ALA A 94 -1.61 11.44 -20.66
CA ALA A 94 -0.82 10.69 -19.67
C ALA A 94 -1.35 10.89 -18.23
N GLU A 95 -1.80 12.10 -17.88
CA GLU A 95 -2.38 12.37 -16.56
C GLU A 95 -3.74 11.68 -16.39
N TRP A 96 -4.52 11.57 -17.47
CA TRP A 96 -5.76 10.81 -17.49
C TRP A 96 -5.52 9.32 -17.20
N THR A 97 -4.51 8.71 -17.84
CA THR A 97 -4.13 7.32 -17.57
C THR A 97 -3.70 7.14 -16.11
N ILE A 98 -2.88 8.04 -15.57
CA ILE A 98 -2.48 8.00 -14.16
C ILE A 98 -3.70 8.14 -13.25
N ASN A 99 -4.64 9.03 -13.57
CA ASN A 99 -5.89 9.21 -12.82
C ASN A 99 -6.74 7.94 -12.74
N GLN A 100 -6.80 7.17 -13.83
CA GLN A 100 -7.49 5.88 -13.83
C GLN A 100 -6.78 4.86 -12.95
N GLN A 101 -5.44 4.81 -12.99
CA GLN A 101 -4.66 3.93 -12.11
C GLN A 101 -4.81 4.30 -10.63
N VAL A 102 -4.74 5.59 -10.30
CA VAL A 102 -4.98 6.10 -8.94
C VAL A 102 -6.37 5.69 -8.45
N LYS A 103 -7.42 5.92 -9.26
CA LYS A 103 -8.78 5.52 -8.90
C LYS A 103 -8.88 4.01 -8.68
N ARG A 104 -8.36 3.21 -9.61
CA ARG A 104 -8.39 1.74 -9.54
C ARG A 104 -7.68 1.22 -8.28
N GLN A 105 -6.53 1.79 -7.94
CA GLN A 105 -5.79 1.44 -6.73
C GLN A 105 -6.56 1.83 -5.46
N MET A 106 -7.12 3.03 -5.41
CA MET A 106 -7.89 3.50 -4.24
C MET A 106 -9.18 2.70 -4.06
N ASP A 107 -9.87 2.33 -5.15
CA ASP A 107 -11.06 1.47 -5.11
C ASP A 107 -10.74 0.07 -4.56
N ALA A 108 -9.60 -0.49 -4.98
CA ALA A 108 -9.12 -1.79 -4.52
C ALA A 108 -8.76 -1.79 -3.03
N LEU A 109 -8.08 -0.75 -2.55
CA LEU A 109 -7.83 -0.54 -1.13
C LEU A 109 -9.16 -0.30 -0.39
N GLY A 110 -10.08 0.44 -1.00
CA GLY A 110 -11.37 0.83 -0.46
C GLY A 110 -11.31 1.79 0.73
N CYS A 111 -10.15 2.38 1.02
CA CYS A 111 -10.00 3.41 2.04
C CYS A 111 -10.50 4.77 1.55
N SER A 112 -11.15 5.51 2.44
CA SER A 112 -11.54 6.91 2.25
C SER A 112 -10.35 7.86 2.11
N GLU A 113 -9.30 7.65 2.90
CA GLU A 113 -8.17 8.58 3.03
C GLU A 113 -6.82 7.88 3.05
N VAL A 114 -5.82 8.54 2.48
CA VAL A 114 -4.41 8.13 2.56
C VAL A 114 -3.52 9.28 2.99
N ARG A 115 -2.38 8.94 3.61
CA ARG A 115 -1.23 9.82 3.72
C ARG A 115 -0.41 9.73 2.44
N LEU A 116 -0.18 10.86 1.78
CA LEU A 116 0.72 10.98 0.64
C LEU A 116 2.16 11.22 1.13
N THR A 117 3.11 10.42 0.65
CA THR A 117 4.54 10.54 0.96
C THR A 117 5.35 10.68 -0.33
N LEU A 118 6.22 11.69 -0.36
CA LEU A 118 7.19 11.88 -1.44
C LEU A 118 8.57 11.55 -0.88
N MET A 119 9.14 10.43 -1.33
CA MET A 119 10.48 10.01 -0.93
C MET A 119 11.49 10.38 -1.99
N GLN A 120 12.58 11.03 -1.60
CA GLN A 120 13.69 11.30 -2.52
C GLN A 120 14.25 9.97 -3.04
N LYS A 121 14.89 10.04 -4.21
CA LYS A 121 15.82 9.00 -4.65
C LYS A 121 16.89 8.90 -3.58
N ALA A 122 16.76 7.93 -2.68
CA ALA A 122 17.86 7.62 -1.79
C ALA A 122 18.99 7.16 -2.69
N ASP A 123 20.10 7.90 -2.69
CA ASP A 123 21.37 7.31 -3.03
C ASP A 123 21.56 6.21 -1.99
N ASP A 124 21.71 4.95 -2.39
CA ASP A 124 21.98 3.84 -1.48
C ASP A 124 23.35 3.99 -0.76
N SER A 125 23.98 5.17 -0.84
CA SER A 125 25.17 5.54 -0.11
C SER A 125 24.87 5.73 1.38
N ALA A 126 25.84 5.33 2.20
CA ALA A 126 25.82 5.35 3.66
C ALA A 126 25.23 6.66 4.24
N PRO A 127 24.66 6.63 5.47
CA PRO A 127 24.16 7.84 6.13
C PRO A 127 25.18 8.97 5.99
N LYS A 128 24.79 10.10 5.39
CA LYS A 128 25.67 11.26 5.28
C LYS A 128 26.04 11.66 6.70
N ILE A 129 27.33 11.67 6.98
CA ILE A 129 27.87 12.10 8.26
C ILE A 129 28.19 13.59 8.09
N ASP A 130 27.77 14.44 9.04
CA ASP A 130 28.20 15.83 9.04
C ASP A 130 29.68 15.94 9.43
N GLU A 131 30.22 17.15 9.32
CA GLU A 131 31.60 17.47 9.70
C GLU A 131 31.89 17.13 11.18
N ASP A 132 30.86 17.01 12.02
CA ASP A 132 30.93 16.66 13.44
C ASP A 132 30.81 15.13 13.71
N GLY A 133 30.77 14.29 12.68
CA GLY A 133 30.65 12.84 12.86
C GLY A 133 29.22 12.37 13.19
N LYS A 134 28.21 13.24 13.19
CA LYS A 134 26.81 12.87 13.42
C LYS A 134 26.15 12.46 12.11
N LYS A 135 25.32 11.43 12.18
CA LYS A 135 24.47 11.02 11.06
C LYS A 135 23.49 12.16 10.76
N ILE A 136 23.71 12.86 9.65
CA ILE A 136 22.70 13.72 9.06
C ILE A 136 21.53 12.82 8.74
N LYS A 137 20.39 13.05 9.42
CA LYS A 137 19.12 12.46 9.00
C LYS A 137 18.82 13.04 7.62
N ASN A 138 19.22 12.33 6.56
CA ASN A 138 18.69 12.58 5.23
C ASN A 138 17.17 12.63 5.42
N LYS A 139 16.54 13.79 5.19
CA LYS A 139 15.09 13.92 5.16
C LYS A 139 14.62 13.15 3.92
N ALA A 140 14.62 11.83 4.02
CA ALA A 140 14.48 10.90 2.91
C ALA A 140 13.09 10.97 2.27
N GLY A 141 12.13 11.62 2.93
CA GLY A 141 10.89 12.04 2.31
C GLY A 141 10.23 13.19 3.05
N TYR A 142 9.29 13.84 2.36
CA TYR A 142 8.40 14.83 2.96
C TYR A 142 6.94 14.45 2.72
N LEU A 143 6.08 14.94 3.60
CA LEU A 143 4.64 14.69 3.61
C LEU A 143 3.95 15.98 3.16
N PRO A 144 3.47 16.09 1.90
CA PRO A 144 2.84 17.32 1.40
C PRO A 144 1.62 17.75 2.21
N GLY A 145 0.97 16.80 2.90
CA GLY A 145 -0.15 17.09 3.79
C GLY A 145 0.23 17.70 5.13
N LYS A 146 1.49 17.59 5.57
CA LYS A 146 1.93 18.14 6.87
C LYS A 146 2.34 19.59 6.73
N ARG A 147 1.68 20.46 7.49
CA ARG A 147 1.96 21.89 7.56
C ARG A 147 1.77 22.40 9.00
N THR A 148 2.28 23.58 9.27
CA THR A 148 2.04 24.27 10.54
C THR A 148 0.98 25.34 10.28
N GLU A 149 -0.18 25.23 10.94
CA GLU A 149 -1.25 26.25 10.93
C GLU A 149 -1.40 26.74 12.37
N ASP A 150 -1.33 28.06 12.58
CA ASP A 150 -1.47 28.70 13.91
C ASP A 150 -0.54 28.13 15.00
N GLY A 151 0.66 27.69 14.60
CA GLY A 151 1.64 27.06 15.49
C GLY A 151 1.41 25.57 15.75
N GLU A 152 0.28 25.01 15.29
CA GLU A 152 -0.06 23.60 15.41
C GLU A 152 0.32 22.80 14.16
N LYS A 153 0.84 21.59 14.37
CA LYS A 153 1.16 20.67 13.27
C LYS A 153 -0.12 19.97 12.83
N VAL A 154 -0.64 20.37 11.67
CA VAL A 154 -1.80 19.76 11.05
C VAL A 154 -1.38 18.87 9.88
N GLU A 155 -2.10 17.77 9.69
CA GLU A 155 -1.88 16.85 8.57
C GLU A 155 -3.16 16.72 7.75
N LYS A 156 -3.08 17.11 6.47
CA LYS A 156 -4.10 16.79 5.47
C LYS A 156 -3.90 15.35 4.99
N PHE A 157 -4.92 14.52 5.14
CA PHE A 157 -5.06 13.28 4.40
C PHE A 157 -5.75 13.52 3.05
N TYR A 158 -5.48 12.64 2.10
CA TYR A 158 -5.91 12.77 0.72
C TYR A 158 -6.94 11.69 0.42
N ASN A 159 -8.13 12.09 -0.03
CA ASN A 159 -9.08 11.14 -0.61
C ASN A 159 -8.74 10.86 -2.09
N THR A 160 -9.49 9.96 -2.72
CA THR A 160 -9.27 9.60 -4.14
C THR A 160 -9.28 10.82 -5.06
N LYS A 161 -10.20 11.76 -4.87
CA LYS A 161 -10.33 12.95 -5.71
C LYS A 161 -9.15 13.91 -5.47
N ASP A 162 -8.74 14.10 -4.23
CA ASP A 162 -7.54 14.89 -3.90
C ASP A 162 -6.29 14.34 -4.60
N LEU A 163 -6.10 13.02 -4.60
CA LEU A 163 -4.97 12.39 -5.32
C LEU A 163 -5.07 12.58 -6.83
N GLN A 164 -6.28 12.42 -7.39
CA GLN A 164 -6.49 12.63 -8.83
C GLN A 164 -6.19 14.08 -9.24
N ASN A 165 -6.57 15.04 -8.40
CA ASN A 165 -6.27 16.45 -8.61
C ASN A 165 -4.78 16.76 -8.45
N ALA A 166 -4.05 15.98 -7.66
CA ALA A 166 -2.63 16.13 -7.43
C ALA A 166 -1.76 15.52 -8.56
N VAL A 167 -2.32 14.76 -9.50
CA VAL A 167 -1.55 14.02 -10.53
C VAL A 167 -0.55 14.88 -11.29
N GLY A 168 -0.92 16.10 -11.69
CA GLY A 168 0.01 17.00 -12.40
C GLY A 168 1.25 17.35 -11.57
N MET A 169 1.05 17.69 -10.29
CA MET A 169 2.15 17.97 -9.36
C MET A 169 2.99 16.72 -9.08
N LEU A 170 2.32 15.59 -8.83
CA LEU A 170 2.99 14.32 -8.55
C LEU A 170 3.82 13.83 -9.73
N ARG A 171 3.32 14.00 -10.96
CA ARG A 171 4.06 13.66 -12.19
C ARG A 171 5.31 14.51 -12.33
N MET A 172 5.25 15.80 -12.02
CA MET A 172 6.42 16.67 -12.00
C MET A 172 7.44 16.20 -10.95
N LYS A 173 7.00 15.86 -9.74
CA LYS A 173 7.87 15.34 -8.67
C LYS A 173 8.48 13.97 -8.99
N ASN A 174 7.76 13.12 -9.71
CA ASN A 174 8.23 11.82 -10.18
C ASN A 174 9.04 11.89 -11.50
N SER A 175 9.30 13.09 -12.03
CA SER A 175 10.15 13.26 -13.21
C SER A 175 11.60 12.88 -12.92
N ILE A 176 12.38 12.62 -13.97
CA ILE A 176 13.81 12.32 -13.86
C ILE A 176 14.56 13.45 -13.13
N LYS A 177 14.14 14.70 -13.33
CA LYS A 177 14.74 15.89 -12.71
C LYS A 177 14.58 15.92 -11.18
N GLU A 178 13.41 15.55 -10.67
CA GLU A 178 13.10 15.61 -9.24
C GLU A 178 13.32 14.27 -8.52
N GLY A 179 13.19 13.15 -9.24
CA GLY A 179 13.56 11.82 -8.76
C GLY A 179 12.71 11.30 -7.60
N MET A 180 11.54 11.88 -7.32
CA MET A 180 10.76 11.50 -6.13
C MET A 180 9.94 10.24 -6.40
N ASN A 181 9.98 9.32 -5.45
CA ASN A 181 9.08 8.19 -5.35
C ASN A 181 7.77 8.62 -4.69
N ILE A 182 6.65 8.16 -5.24
CA ILE A 182 5.31 8.52 -4.75
C ILE A 182 4.71 7.32 -4.02
N LEU A 183 4.31 7.52 -2.76
CA LEU A 183 3.75 6.48 -1.91
C LEU A 183 2.48 6.98 -1.23
N ILE A 184 1.59 6.04 -0.96
CA ILE A 184 0.38 6.25 -0.18
C ILE A 184 0.35 5.29 1.00
N THR A 185 -0.06 5.77 2.17
CA THR A 185 -0.32 4.92 3.33
C THR A 185 -1.80 5.05 3.68
N PRO A 186 -2.60 3.97 3.61
CA PRO A 186 -4.00 3.98 4.01
C PRO A 186 -4.17 4.46 5.47
N MET A 187 -5.08 5.40 5.68
CA MET A 187 -5.43 5.96 6.98
C MET A 187 -6.88 5.60 7.34
N ASP A 188 -7.15 4.30 7.30
CA ASP A 188 -8.48 3.70 7.41
C ASP A 188 -8.89 3.49 8.88
N ARG A 189 -10.17 3.72 9.18
CA ARG A 189 -10.77 3.53 10.51
C ARG A 189 -11.21 2.09 10.76
N HIS A 190 -11.56 1.36 9.71
CA HIS A 190 -12.23 0.06 9.78
C HIS A 190 -11.35 -1.10 9.32
N SER A 191 -10.25 -0.81 8.60
CA SER A 191 -9.36 -1.86 8.06
C SER A 191 -7.90 -1.70 8.48
N PHE A 192 -7.21 -2.83 8.57
CA PHE A 192 -5.75 -2.90 8.50
C PHE A 192 -5.32 -3.40 7.12
N TYR A 193 -4.11 -3.02 6.71
CA TYR A 193 -3.50 -3.41 5.43
C TYR A 193 -2.20 -4.13 5.73
N VAL A 194 -2.17 -5.43 5.46
CA VAL A 194 -0.98 -6.28 5.61
C VAL A 194 -0.34 -6.38 4.24
N MET A 195 0.88 -5.87 4.11
CA MET A 195 1.62 -5.88 2.84
C MET A 195 2.82 -6.82 2.90
N ILE A 196 3.10 -7.48 1.78
CA ILE A 196 4.39 -8.12 1.49
C ILE A 196 5.13 -7.20 0.52
N ASP A 197 6.25 -6.62 0.96
CA ASP A 197 7.11 -5.79 0.13
C ASP A 197 8.21 -6.65 -0.52
N ASP A 198 8.71 -6.20 -1.66
CA ASP A 198 9.70 -6.94 -2.47
C ASP A 198 9.33 -8.41 -2.78
N ALA A 199 8.04 -8.69 -2.93
CA ALA A 199 7.52 -10.03 -3.12
C ALA A 199 7.93 -10.61 -4.49
N VAL A 200 8.50 -11.80 -4.46
CA VAL A 200 8.76 -12.65 -5.63
C VAL A 200 7.90 -13.90 -5.53
N SER A 201 7.51 -14.47 -6.68
CA SER A 201 6.80 -15.75 -6.67
C SER A 201 7.77 -16.86 -6.29
N PRO A 202 7.48 -17.69 -5.28
CA PRO A 202 8.26 -18.90 -5.00
C PRO A 202 8.18 -19.93 -6.14
N ASP A 203 7.12 -19.87 -6.93
CA ASP A 203 6.93 -20.66 -8.14
C ASP A 203 7.20 -19.79 -9.39
N PRO A 204 8.30 -20.02 -10.13
CA PRO A 204 8.65 -19.24 -11.32
C PRO A 204 7.60 -19.28 -12.44
N SER A 205 6.71 -20.28 -12.44
CA SER A 205 5.65 -20.40 -13.45
C SER A 205 4.44 -19.50 -13.18
N LYS A 206 4.38 -18.87 -11.99
CA LYS A 206 3.24 -18.06 -11.54
C LYS A 206 3.65 -16.63 -11.24
N SER A 207 2.71 -15.72 -11.41
CA SER A 207 2.87 -14.38 -10.84
C SER A 207 2.80 -14.46 -9.31
N ALA A 208 3.48 -13.55 -8.61
CA ALA A 208 3.48 -13.54 -7.15
C ALA A 208 2.05 -13.45 -6.59
N VAL A 209 1.18 -12.65 -7.22
CA VAL A 209 -0.24 -12.59 -6.83
C VAL A 209 -0.95 -13.93 -7.01
N GLN A 210 -0.75 -14.61 -8.14
CA GLN A 210 -1.42 -15.89 -8.41
C GLN A 210 -0.97 -16.96 -7.40
N TYR A 211 0.31 -17.00 -7.06
CA TYR A 211 0.81 -17.88 -6.00
C TYR A 211 0.02 -17.71 -4.70
N TRP A 212 -0.17 -16.48 -4.22
CA TRP A 212 -0.93 -16.23 -2.98
C TRP A 212 -2.42 -16.61 -3.11
N ARG A 213 -3.03 -16.38 -4.28
CA ARG A 213 -4.42 -16.80 -4.53
C ARG A 213 -4.57 -18.32 -4.48
N ASP A 214 -3.63 -19.06 -5.05
CA ASP A 214 -3.63 -20.52 -5.01
C ASP A 214 -3.47 -21.07 -3.59
N GLN A 215 -2.80 -20.33 -2.70
CA GLN A 215 -2.68 -20.63 -1.26
C GLN A 215 -3.94 -20.25 -0.46
N GLY A 216 -5.02 -19.84 -1.12
CA GLY A 216 -6.29 -19.46 -0.49
C GLY A 216 -6.33 -18.06 0.08
N TYR A 217 -5.35 -17.20 -0.23
CA TYR A 217 -5.41 -15.79 0.14
C TYR A 217 -6.19 -14.96 -0.89
N ARG A 218 -6.66 -13.79 -0.47
CA ARG A 218 -7.41 -12.83 -1.28
C ARG A 218 -6.71 -11.46 -1.22
N PRO A 219 -5.63 -11.25 -1.99
CA PRO A 219 -5.04 -9.93 -2.11
C PRO A 219 -6.10 -8.92 -2.54
N CYS A 220 -6.12 -7.73 -1.94
CA CYS A 220 -6.94 -6.63 -2.46
C CYS A 220 -6.20 -5.87 -3.56
N LEU A 221 -4.87 -5.82 -3.49
CA LEU A 221 -4.02 -5.11 -4.43
C LEU A 221 -2.72 -5.88 -4.68
N GLY A 222 -2.34 -5.98 -5.95
CA GLY A 222 -1.02 -6.42 -6.41
C GLY A 222 -0.41 -5.34 -7.29
N LEU A 223 0.81 -4.94 -6.98
CA LEU A 223 1.56 -3.94 -7.75
C LEU A 223 2.86 -4.55 -8.23
N LYS A 224 3.18 -4.44 -9.51
CA LYS A 224 4.55 -4.64 -10.01
C LYS A 224 5.31 -3.34 -9.74
N THR A 225 6.27 -3.36 -8.82
CA THR A 225 6.95 -2.16 -8.32
C THR A 225 8.34 -1.96 -8.93
N SER A 226 8.91 -3.01 -9.51
CA SER A 226 10.11 -2.94 -10.33
C SER A 226 10.05 -4.02 -11.43
N TRP A 227 11.16 -4.26 -12.12
CA TRP A 227 11.21 -5.24 -13.21
C TRP A 227 10.77 -6.64 -12.80
N ASN A 228 11.15 -7.09 -11.59
CA ASN A 228 10.97 -8.47 -11.13
C ASN A 228 10.28 -8.58 -9.76
N SER A 229 9.80 -7.47 -9.20
CA SER A 229 9.33 -7.41 -7.81
C SER A 229 7.92 -6.84 -7.70
N HIS A 230 7.18 -7.32 -6.70
CA HIS A 230 5.80 -6.95 -6.44
C HIS A 230 5.60 -6.43 -5.02
N GLN A 231 4.57 -5.60 -4.84
CA GLN A 231 3.93 -5.39 -3.54
C GLN A 231 2.56 -6.07 -3.56
N ILE A 232 2.29 -6.88 -2.55
CA ILE A 232 1.01 -7.59 -2.40
C ILE A 232 0.36 -7.12 -1.11
N VAL A 233 -0.87 -6.64 -1.20
CA VAL A 233 -1.59 -6.06 -0.05
C VAL A 233 -2.85 -6.85 0.22
N PHE A 234 -2.99 -7.29 1.47
CA PHE A 234 -4.19 -7.91 2.01
C PHE A 234 -4.90 -6.91 2.91
N ARG A 235 -6.22 -6.81 2.76
CA ARG A 235 -7.07 -5.99 3.62
C ARG A 235 -7.75 -6.90 4.64
N VAL A 236 -7.73 -6.52 5.91
CA VAL A 236 -8.40 -7.24 7.00
C VAL A 236 -9.20 -6.24 7.86
N PRO A 237 -10.38 -6.60 8.39
CA PRO A 237 -11.17 -5.72 9.25
C PRO A 237 -10.48 -5.54 10.60
N LYS A 238 -10.58 -4.35 11.21
CA LYS A 238 -10.01 -4.08 12.54
C LYS A 238 -10.78 -4.74 13.68
N ALA A 239 -12.09 -4.91 13.53
CA ALA A 239 -12.98 -5.33 14.62
C ALA A 239 -12.54 -6.64 15.32
N PRO A 240 -12.12 -7.70 14.60
CA PRO A 240 -11.63 -8.93 15.23
C PRO A 240 -10.34 -8.77 16.03
N PHE A 241 -9.55 -7.71 15.77
CA PHE A 241 -8.31 -7.42 16.49
C PHE A 241 -8.51 -6.53 17.72
N ARG A 242 -9.76 -6.17 18.06
CA ARG A 242 -10.07 -5.34 19.22
C ARG A 242 -9.76 -6.09 20.52
N ARG A 243 -9.25 -5.38 21.53
CA ARG A 243 -9.10 -5.90 22.89
C ARG A 243 -10.44 -5.90 23.63
N GLN A 244 -10.74 -7.01 24.31
CA GLN A 244 -11.95 -7.11 25.13
C GLN A 244 -11.94 -6.06 26.24
N GLY A 245 -13.10 -5.43 26.48
CA GLY A 245 -13.23 -4.41 27.53
C GLY A 245 -12.71 -3.01 27.14
N VAL A 246 -12.14 -2.82 25.95
CA VAL A 246 -11.66 -1.52 25.47
C VAL A 246 -12.58 -0.98 24.37
N ALA A 247 -13.43 -0.01 24.72
CA ALA A 247 -14.40 0.59 23.79
C ALA A 247 -13.84 1.80 23.03
N SER A 248 -12.91 2.55 23.61
CA SER A 248 -12.36 3.78 23.03
C SER A 248 -10.89 3.97 23.39
N GLY A 249 -10.20 4.81 22.62
CA GLY A 249 -8.78 5.09 22.78
C GLY A 249 -8.07 5.22 21.43
N THR A 250 -6.74 5.28 21.47
CA THR A 250 -5.90 5.23 20.27
C THR A 250 -5.92 3.84 19.63
N ASP A 251 -5.56 3.74 18.35
CA ASP A 251 -5.46 2.46 17.63
C ASP A 251 -4.62 1.41 18.38
N ASP A 252 -3.54 1.83 19.08
CA ASP A 252 -2.66 0.92 19.83
C ASP A 252 -3.25 0.46 21.17
N GLN A 253 -4.21 1.21 21.72
CA GLN A 253 -4.94 0.85 22.95
C GLN A 253 -6.13 -0.06 22.64
N VAL A 254 -6.85 0.23 21.56
CA VAL A 254 -8.10 -0.46 21.20
C VAL A 254 -7.81 -1.79 20.49
N TYR A 255 -6.75 -1.88 19.69
CA TYR A 255 -6.46 -3.05 18.86
C TYR A 255 -5.10 -3.66 19.20
N ASP A 256 -4.96 -4.97 19.07
CA ASP A 256 -3.68 -5.65 19.28
C ASP A 256 -2.71 -5.49 18.10
N ARG A 257 -2.17 -4.28 17.95
CA ARG A 257 -1.22 -3.95 16.89
C ARG A 257 0.14 -4.62 17.07
N ARG A 258 0.47 -5.07 18.29
CA ARG A 258 1.71 -5.80 18.56
C ARG A 258 1.68 -7.16 17.86
N GLY A 259 0.64 -7.96 18.10
CA GLY A 259 0.47 -9.25 17.42
C GLY A 259 0.42 -9.11 15.90
N LEU A 260 -0.31 -8.10 15.41
CA LEU A 260 -0.41 -7.85 13.98
C LEU A 260 0.92 -7.40 13.35
N ASN A 261 1.73 -6.57 14.02
CA ASN A 261 3.08 -6.22 13.56
C ASN A 261 4.03 -7.43 13.58
N GLN A 262 3.88 -8.33 14.55
CA GLN A 262 4.68 -9.55 14.61
C GLN A 262 4.36 -10.45 13.41
N PHE A 263 3.09 -10.69 13.12
CA PHE A 263 2.66 -11.41 11.93
C PHE A 263 3.18 -10.74 10.64
N PHE A 264 3.04 -9.42 10.53
CA PHE A 264 3.53 -8.66 9.37
C PHE A 264 5.05 -8.82 9.16
N THR A 265 5.83 -8.75 10.24
CA THR A 265 7.29 -8.87 10.22
C THR A 265 7.70 -10.28 9.80
N ASP A 266 7.10 -11.28 10.42
CA ASP A 266 7.34 -12.69 10.13
C ASP A 266 6.93 -13.07 8.69
N LEU A 267 5.86 -12.48 8.16
CA LEU A 267 5.45 -12.65 6.76
C LEU A 267 6.51 -12.09 5.79
N ASN A 268 7.01 -10.88 6.04
CA ASN A 268 8.02 -10.25 5.19
C ASN A 268 9.40 -10.88 5.33
N GLN A 269 9.77 -11.38 6.51
CA GLN A 269 11.01 -12.15 6.68
C GLN A 269 11.03 -13.42 5.81
N ARG A 270 9.85 -14.05 5.63
CA ARG A 270 9.73 -15.31 4.88
C ARG A 270 9.52 -15.10 3.38
N PHE A 271 8.81 -14.06 2.98
CA PHE A 271 8.32 -13.91 1.60
C PHE A 271 8.53 -12.52 0.97
N GLY A 272 9.18 -11.59 1.67
CA GLY A 272 9.35 -10.21 1.22
C GLY A 272 10.65 -9.55 1.69
N ASP A 273 10.63 -8.23 1.91
CA ASP A 273 11.78 -7.48 2.42
C ASP A 273 11.94 -7.67 3.94
N PRO A 274 12.98 -8.36 4.44
CA PRO A 274 13.16 -8.60 5.87
C PRO A 274 13.43 -7.34 6.69
N ARG A 275 13.68 -6.18 6.06
CA ARG A 275 13.93 -4.90 6.73
C ARG A 275 12.65 -4.15 7.10
N ILE A 276 11.50 -4.57 6.59
CA ILE A 276 10.20 -3.96 6.89
C ILE A 276 9.61 -4.59 8.16
N SER A 277 9.28 -3.76 9.16
CA SER A 277 8.85 -4.24 10.49
C SER A 277 7.60 -3.55 11.04
N GLY A 278 6.95 -2.70 10.23
CA GLY A 278 5.79 -1.93 10.66
C GLY A 278 4.63 -2.00 9.69
N LEU A 279 3.44 -2.33 10.20
CA LEU A 279 2.19 -2.43 9.44
C LEU A 279 1.80 -1.12 8.73
N ARG A 280 2.07 0.03 9.36
CA ARG A 280 1.84 1.35 8.74
C ARG A 280 3.01 1.69 7.82
N HIS A 281 2.98 1.15 6.62
CA HIS A 281 4.01 1.37 5.60
C HIS A 281 3.48 2.07 4.33
N GLY A 282 4.37 2.67 3.55
CA GLY A 282 4.04 3.28 2.27
C GLY A 282 3.86 2.24 1.17
N ILE A 283 2.68 2.21 0.56
CA ILE A 283 2.40 1.45 -0.66
C ILE A 283 2.78 2.33 -1.86
N ARG A 284 3.42 1.76 -2.88
CA ARG A 284 3.75 2.49 -4.11
C ARG A 284 2.48 2.96 -4.83
N LEU A 285 2.46 4.19 -5.34
CA LEU A 285 1.32 4.70 -6.12
C LEU A 285 1.48 4.31 -7.60
N ALA A 286 0.49 3.63 -8.16
CA ALA A 286 0.47 3.19 -9.55
C ALA A 286 0.42 4.36 -10.54
N GLY A 287 0.97 4.14 -11.74
CA GLY A 287 1.08 5.17 -12.78
C GLY A 287 2.33 6.06 -12.66
N TYR A 288 3.12 5.88 -11.60
CA TYR A 288 4.39 6.58 -11.40
C TYR A 288 5.59 5.63 -11.54
N ARG A 289 6.78 6.18 -11.72
CA ARG A 289 8.04 5.42 -11.80
C ARG A 289 8.62 5.14 -10.42
N ASN A 290 9.26 3.99 -10.27
CA ASN A 290 10.12 3.70 -9.12
C ASN A 290 11.53 4.28 -9.37
N MET A 291 11.80 5.42 -8.77
CA MET A 291 13.00 6.23 -9.02
C MET A 291 14.24 5.76 -8.25
N LYS A 292 14.21 4.60 -7.57
CA LYS A 292 15.39 4.09 -6.85
C LYS A 292 16.54 3.80 -7.83
N PRO A 293 17.80 4.19 -7.52
CA PRO A 293 18.92 4.07 -8.46
C PRO A 293 19.14 2.65 -8.96
N LYS A 294 19.02 1.64 -8.10
CA LYS A 294 19.18 0.21 -8.45
C LYS A 294 18.20 -0.33 -9.51
N HIS A 295 17.19 0.45 -9.89
CA HIS A 295 16.23 0.07 -10.94
C HIS A 295 16.43 0.84 -12.25
N ALA A 296 17.36 1.78 -12.28
CA ALA A 296 17.78 2.46 -13.50
C ALA A 296 18.34 1.45 -14.50
N ARG A 297 17.96 1.58 -15.77
CA ARG A 297 18.56 0.86 -16.90
C ARG A 297 18.95 1.85 -17.96
N ASP A 298 20.13 1.67 -18.53
CA ASP A 298 20.53 2.44 -19.71
C ASP A 298 19.72 1.97 -20.91
N VAL A 299 19.26 2.93 -21.72
CA VAL A 299 18.48 2.63 -22.91
C VAL A 299 19.01 3.42 -24.08
N GLU A 300 19.54 2.71 -25.07
CA GLU A 300 20.02 3.30 -26.32
C GLU A 300 18.84 3.76 -27.20
N GLY A 301 19.05 4.83 -27.96
CA GLY A 301 18.09 5.33 -28.95
C GLY A 301 16.86 6.05 -28.38
N LYS A 302 16.72 6.18 -27.06
CA LYS A 302 15.68 7.01 -26.43
C LYS A 302 16.24 8.39 -26.08
N ALA A 303 15.38 9.41 -26.10
CA ALA A 303 15.74 10.79 -25.72
C ALA A 303 16.21 10.89 -24.25
N TRP A 304 15.83 9.93 -23.42
CA TRP A 304 16.31 9.74 -22.06
C TRP A 304 17.25 8.52 -22.05
N SER A 305 18.50 8.74 -21.71
CA SER A 305 19.53 7.68 -21.64
C SER A 305 19.29 6.66 -20.53
N VAL A 306 18.38 6.96 -19.59
CA VAL A 306 18.06 6.12 -18.43
C VAL A 306 16.55 5.95 -18.30
N GLU A 307 16.12 4.71 -18.07
CA GLU A 307 14.72 4.34 -17.82
C GLU A 307 14.54 3.76 -16.42
N PHE A 308 13.40 4.09 -15.82
CA PHE A 308 12.94 3.53 -14.54
C PHE A 308 11.60 2.82 -14.77
N PRO A 309 11.34 1.69 -14.08
CA PRO A 309 10.10 0.95 -14.25
C PRO A 309 8.90 1.74 -13.72
N PHE A 310 7.78 1.66 -14.42
CA PHE A 310 6.49 2.12 -13.92
C PHE A 310 5.94 1.14 -12.88
N ILE A 311 5.22 1.69 -11.92
CA ILE A 311 4.44 0.94 -10.95
C ILE A 311 3.11 0.60 -11.60
N GLU A 312 2.84 -0.69 -11.78
CA GLU A 312 1.69 -1.20 -12.52
C GLU A 312 0.78 -2.04 -11.62
N ILE A 313 -0.53 -1.88 -11.75
CA ILE A 313 -1.51 -2.71 -11.05
C ILE A 313 -1.63 -4.05 -11.76
N THR A 314 -1.14 -5.12 -11.14
CA THR A 314 -1.30 -6.50 -11.62
C THR A 314 -2.57 -7.15 -11.09
N HIS A 315 -3.09 -6.67 -9.97
CA HIS A 315 -4.34 -7.15 -9.37
C HIS A 315 -5.01 -6.05 -8.55
N ALA A 316 -6.33 -5.96 -8.61
CA ALA A 316 -7.12 -4.96 -7.91
C ALA A 316 -8.56 -5.46 -7.71
N GLU A 317 -8.90 -5.86 -6.49
CA GLU A 317 -10.22 -6.32 -6.08
C GLU A 317 -10.53 -5.78 -4.68
N SER A 318 -11.70 -5.18 -4.47
CA SER A 318 -12.07 -4.66 -3.14
C SER A 318 -12.59 -5.78 -2.24
N ALA A 319 -11.71 -6.70 -1.86
CA ALA A 319 -12.00 -7.84 -0.98
C ALA A 319 -11.34 -7.67 0.40
N PHE A 320 -11.90 -8.33 1.42
CA PHE A 320 -11.13 -8.67 2.61
C PHE A 320 -10.49 -10.05 2.42
N CYS A 321 -9.45 -10.34 3.20
CA CYS A 321 -8.82 -11.65 3.22
C CYS A 321 -9.02 -12.33 4.57
N GLU A 322 -9.94 -13.30 4.60
CA GLU A 322 -10.23 -14.10 5.78
C GLU A 322 -9.01 -14.90 6.23
N LYS A 323 -8.30 -15.51 5.29
CA LYS A 323 -7.09 -16.29 5.60
C LYS A 323 -6.03 -15.43 6.29
N THR A 324 -5.74 -14.23 5.77
CA THR A 324 -4.79 -13.30 6.41
C THR A 324 -5.25 -12.92 7.82
N MET A 325 -6.55 -12.66 8.02
CA MET A 325 -7.08 -12.33 9.33
C MET A 325 -6.90 -13.49 10.32
N ARG A 326 -7.31 -14.71 9.93
CA ARG A 326 -7.18 -15.90 10.78
C ARG A 326 -5.72 -16.20 11.12
N ASP A 327 -4.81 -16.05 10.15
CA ASP A 327 -3.39 -16.27 10.37
C ASP A 327 -2.78 -15.19 11.29
N ALA A 328 -3.19 -13.93 11.14
CA ALA A 328 -2.74 -12.83 12.00
C ALA A 328 -3.25 -12.97 13.45
N LEU A 329 -4.49 -13.44 13.66
CA LEU A 329 -5.07 -13.63 14.99
C LEU A 329 -4.26 -14.64 15.84
N LYS A 330 -3.59 -15.62 15.21
CA LYS A 330 -2.69 -16.56 15.90
C LYS A 330 -1.50 -15.89 16.60
N PHE A 331 -1.11 -14.70 16.15
CA PHE A 331 -0.05 -13.90 16.76
C PHE A 331 -0.56 -12.91 17.82
N CYS A 332 -1.88 -12.75 17.91
CA CYS A 332 -2.50 -11.80 18.81
C CYS A 332 -2.73 -12.41 20.20
N ALA A 333 -2.85 -11.53 21.20
CA ALA A 333 -3.11 -11.91 22.57
C ALA A 333 -4.47 -12.61 22.74
N SER A 334 -4.63 -13.35 23.82
CA SER A 334 -5.83 -14.15 24.09
C SER A 334 -7.08 -13.33 24.43
N ASP A 335 -6.90 -12.08 24.86
CA ASP A 335 -7.97 -11.13 25.19
C ASP A 335 -8.52 -10.39 23.95
N VAL A 336 -8.06 -10.76 22.76
CA VAL A 336 -8.53 -10.19 21.50
C VAL A 336 -9.86 -10.84 21.09
N VAL A 337 -10.83 -10.03 20.67
CA VAL A 337 -12.20 -10.44 20.35
C VAL A 337 -12.23 -11.64 19.40
N GLY A 338 -11.50 -11.60 18.29
CA GLY A 338 -11.48 -12.70 17.32
C GLY A 338 -10.89 -14.00 17.89
N ASN A 339 -9.95 -13.93 18.84
CA ASN A 339 -9.42 -15.10 19.52
C ASN A 339 -10.40 -15.67 20.55
N ILE A 340 -11.16 -14.81 21.23
CA ILE A 340 -12.22 -15.22 22.16
C ILE A 340 -13.33 -15.92 21.40
N GLU A 341 -13.79 -15.33 20.28
CA GLU A 341 -14.81 -15.90 19.40
C GLU A 341 -14.35 -17.25 18.84
N ALA A 342 -13.14 -17.34 18.28
CA ALA A 342 -12.61 -18.59 17.75
C ALA A 342 -12.54 -19.70 18.81
N ARG A 343 -12.17 -19.37 20.06
CA ARG A 343 -12.16 -20.32 21.17
C ARG A 343 -13.58 -20.75 21.56
N ARG A 344 -14.53 -19.82 21.60
CA ARG A 344 -15.93 -20.11 21.90
C ARG A 344 -16.52 -21.07 20.86
N ASP A 345 -16.25 -20.81 19.59
CA ASP A 345 -16.73 -21.64 18.48
C ASP A 345 -16.10 -23.03 18.50
N ALA A 346 -14.80 -23.14 18.80
CA ALA A 346 -14.13 -24.43 18.96
C ALA A 346 -14.72 -25.26 20.12
N ILE A 347 -15.05 -24.62 21.25
CA ILE A 347 -15.72 -25.29 22.38
C ILE A 347 -17.12 -25.74 21.96
N ALA A 348 -17.89 -24.89 21.28
CA ALA A 348 -19.23 -25.22 20.81
C ALA A 348 -19.22 -26.39 19.81
N GLN A 349 -18.28 -26.40 18.88
CA GLN A 349 -18.08 -27.51 17.94
C GLN A 349 -17.73 -28.81 18.67
N HIS A 350 -16.80 -28.77 19.62
CA HIS A 350 -16.45 -29.95 20.41
C HIS A 350 -17.63 -30.51 21.21
N MET A 351 -18.47 -29.63 21.79
CA MET A 351 -19.69 -30.04 22.49
C MET A 351 -20.73 -30.65 21.54
N ALA A 352 -20.91 -30.07 20.35
CA ALA A 352 -21.80 -30.59 19.32
C ALA A 352 -21.33 -31.97 18.80
N GLU A 353 -20.03 -32.12 18.53
CA GLU A 353 -19.41 -33.40 18.16
C GLU A 353 -19.61 -34.45 19.25
N ARG A 354 -19.41 -34.08 20.52
CA ARG A 354 -19.63 -34.97 21.66
C ARG A 354 -21.11 -35.38 21.79
N ALA A 355 -22.03 -34.46 21.58
CA ALA A 355 -23.47 -34.72 21.62
C ALA A 355 -23.94 -35.60 20.44
N SER A 356 -23.28 -35.50 19.28
CA SER A 356 -23.55 -36.33 18.11
C SER A 356 -22.92 -37.72 18.18
N ARG A 357 -22.08 -37.98 19.19
CA ARG A 357 -21.37 -39.25 19.33
C ARG A 357 -22.30 -40.29 19.93
N ASP A 358 -22.34 -41.46 19.30
CA ASP A 358 -23.06 -42.63 19.83
C ASP A 358 -22.49 -42.99 21.22
N PRO A 359 -23.31 -43.02 22.29
CA PRO A 359 -22.83 -43.36 23.64
C PRO A 359 -22.20 -44.76 23.73
N ASP A 360 -22.51 -45.66 22.78
CA ASP A 360 -21.94 -47.01 22.74
C ASP A 360 -20.61 -47.09 21.93
N GLN A 361 -20.18 -46.01 21.28
CA GLN A 361 -18.86 -45.95 20.67
C GLN A 361 -17.79 -45.54 21.70
N PRO A 362 -16.83 -46.42 22.04
CA PRO A 362 -15.73 -46.03 22.91
C PRO A 362 -14.94 -44.89 22.25
N PRO A 363 -14.43 -43.93 23.04
CA PRO A 363 -13.60 -42.85 22.49
C PRO A 363 -12.46 -43.48 21.68
N PRO A 364 -12.11 -42.91 20.52
CA PRO A 364 -10.98 -43.38 19.74
C PRO A 364 -9.78 -43.39 20.68
N ARG A 365 -9.21 -44.58 20.90
CA ARG A 365 -7.98 -44.70 21.66
C ARG A 365 -7.00 -43.74 21.02
N THR A 366 -6.63 -42.67 21.73
CA THR A 366 -5.42 -41.92 21.45
C THR A 366 -4.29 -42.95 21.52
N VAL A 367 -3.91 -43.46 20.35
CA VAL A 367 -2.67 -44.22 20.21
C VAL A 367 -1.60 -43.18 20.48
N LEU A 368 -1.18 -43.10 21.75
CA LEU A 368 0.07 -42.47 22.10
C LEU A 368 1.11 -43.07 21.15
N PRO A 369 1.91 -42.24 20.46
CA PRO A 369 2.99 -42.78 19.65
C PRO A 369 3.79 -43.73 20.54
N PRO A 370 4.18 -44.92 20.05
CA PRO A 370 4.98 -45.82 20.84
C PRO A 370 6.18 -45.04 21.34
N ARG A 371 6.43 -45.10 22.65
CA ARG A 371 7.75 -44.79 23.21
C ARG A 371 8.73 -45.84 22.68
N GLY A 372 9.08 -45.75 21.40
CA GLY A 372 10.31 -46.31 20.84
C GLY A 372 11.38 -45.28 21.17
N GLY A 373 12.34 -45.58 22.02
CA GLY A 373 13.28 -46.66 21.80
C GLY A 373 14.49 -46.00 21.14
N VAL A 374 15.53 -45.77 21.93
CA VAL A 374 16.83 -45.30 21.46
C VAL A 374 17.26 -46.23 20.31
N PRO A 375 17.48 -45.75 19.09
CA PRO A 375 17.96 -46.60 18.03
C PRO A 375 19.42 -47.00 18.34
N PRO A 376 19.82 -48.26 18.10
CA PRO A 376 21.21 -48.64 18.21
C PRO A 376 22.02 -47.91 17.14
N VAL A 377 23.16 -47.38 17.57
CA VAL A 377 24.21 -46.80 16.72
C VAL A 377 24.59 -47.84 15.66
N LYS A 378 24.14 -47.62 14.41
CA LYS A 378 24.72 -48.26 13.23
C LYS A 378 25.49 -47.22 12.45
N THR A 379 26.80 -47.39 12.52
CA THR A 379 27.80 -46.83 11.63
C THR A 379 27.34 -47.02 10.18
N MET A 380 27.00 -45.93 9.49
CA MET A 380 26.93 -45.92 8.04
C MET A 380 27.90 -44.88 7.50
N VAL A 381 28.78 -45.42 6.68
CA VAL A 381 29.86 -44.79 5.95
C VAL A 381 29.31 -43.71 5.01
N ALA A 382 30.02 -42.59 4.97
CA ALA A 382 29.73 -41.43 4.15
C ALA A 382 29.83 -41.73 2.64
N SER A 383 28.88 -41.23 1.86
CA SER A 383 29.12 -40.78 0.49
C SER A 383 28.07 -39.76 0.06
N GLY A 384 28.52 -38.60 -0.45
CA GLY A 384 27.70 -37.67 -1.25
C GLY A 384 27.18 -36.42 -0.55
N GLN A 385 28.06 -35.44 -0.29
CA GLN A 385 27.64 -34.03 -0.16
C GLN A 385 27.34 -33.42 -1.55
N PRO A 386 26.38 -32.48 -1.65
CA PRO A 386 26.54 -31.32 -2.51
C PRO A 386 26.92 -30.10 -1.67
N ALA A 387 27.92 -29.37 -2.19
CA ALA A 387 28.57 -28.24 -1.56
C ALA A 387 27.69 -26.99 -1.48
N TYR A 388 27.66 -26.35 -0.30
CA TYR A 388 27.38 -24.92 -0.14
C TYR A 388 28.69 -24.21 0.25
N PRO A 389 28.98 -23.02 -0.29
CA PRO A 389 30.19 -22.28 0.07
C PRO A 389 30.07 -21.68 1.49
N PRO A 390 31.17 -21.66 2.27
CA PRO A 390 31.13 -21.16 3.65
C PRO A 390 31.13 -19.62 3.71
N ALA A 391 30.40 -19.13 4.70
CA ALA A 391 30.42 -17.76 5.17
C ALA A 391 31.83 -17.34 5.59
N ARG A 392 32.26 -16.14 5.15
CA ARG A 392 33.49 -15.49 5.60
C ARG A 392 33.36 -15.10 7.08
N ALA A 393 34.19 -15.72 7.91
CA ALA A 393 34.54 -15.21 9.24
C ALA A 393 35.33 -13.89 9.07
N ILE A 394 34.89 -12.84 9.76
CA ILE A 394 35.65 -11.59 9.91
C ILE A 394 36.51 -11.76 11.15
N THR A 395 37.80 -11.97 10.93
CA THR A 395 38.85 -11.94 11.95
C THR A 395 39.12 -10.49 12.33
N LEU A 396 38.92 -10.14 13.59
CA LEU A 396 39.41 -8.90 14.19
C LEU A 396 40.91 -9.07 14.46
N ALA A 397 41.73 -8.23 13.84
CA ALA A 397 43.13 -8.00 14.23
C ALA A 397 43.27 -6.56 14.74
N PRO A 398 44.10 -6.33 15.78
CA PRO A 398 44.29 -5.01 16.39
C PRO A 398 45.26 -4.17 15.54
N ALA A 399 44.98 -2.87 15.46
CA ALA A 399 45.89 -1.90 14.84
C ALA A 399 46.59 -1.09 15.94
N ASP A 400 47.92 -1.19 15.93
CA ASP A 400 48.86 -0.41 16.71
C ASP A 400 48.85 1.08 16.34
N ARG A 401 49.15 1.92 17.34
CA ARG A 401 49.50 3.34 17.21
C ARG A 401 50.96 3.49 16.75
N PRO A 402 51.32 4.59 16.06
CA PRO A 402 51.86 5.81 16.71
C PRO A 402 51.29 7.10 16.06
N GLY A 403 51.37 8.33 16.55
CA GLY A 403 52.21 8.99 17.54
C GLY A 403 52.82 10.27 16.92
N GLY A 404 52.26 11.46 17.22
CA GLY A 404 52.83 12.82 17.07
C GLY A 404 53.03 13.39 15.65
N ALA A 405 53.09 14.71 15.37
CA ALA A 405 52.89 15.97 16.09
C ALA A 405 53.04 17.14 15.08
N LEU A 406 52.44 18.32 15.40
CA LEU A 406 52.76 19.70 14.90
C LEU A 406 52.47 19.97 13.39
N ASP A 407 52.02 21.13 12.88
CA ASP A 407 52.04 22.54 13.31
C ASP A 407 50.99 23.37 12.52
N GLN A 408 50.67 24.59 13.00
CA GLN A 408 49.69 25.57 12.46
C GLN A 408 50.26 26.42 11.26
N PRO A 409 49.69 27.61 10.86
CA PRO A 409 48.36 27.94 10.29
C PRO A 409 48.41 28.74 8.94
N ALA A 410 47.22 28.96 8.36
CA ALA A 410 46.67 29.92 7.35
C ALA A 410 47.54 31.08 6.76
N PRO A 411 47.15 31.70 5.60
CA PRO A 411 46.11 32.74 5.66
C PRO A 411 45.20 32.96 4.41
N ARG A 412 44.09 33.64 4.75
CA ARG A 412 43.10 34.45 4.00
C ARG A 412 43.47 34.96 2.60
N ALA A 413 42.46 34.97 1.72
CA ALA A 413 42.36 35.93 0.62
C ALA A 413 40.97 36.61 0.59
N THR A 414 41.03 37.89 0.27
CA THR A 414 40.10 39.00 0.46
C THR A 414 39.09 39.16 -0.68
N LEU A 415 37.85 39.54 -0.34
CA LEU A 415 36.85 40.10 -1.27
C LEU A 415 37.00 41.63 -1.34
N PRO A 416 36.74 42.27 -2.51
CA PRO A 416 36.36 43.67 -2.57
C PRO A 416 34.84 43.87 -2.73
N PRO A 417 34.28 45.03 -2.31
CA PRO A 417 32.84 45.24 -2.23
C PRO A 417 32.25 46.27 -3.23
N ARG A 418 30.91 46.26 -3.29
CA ARG A 418 29.94 47.36 -3.57
C ARG A 418 29.75 47.88 -5.01
N GLY A 419 28.46 47.97 -5.38
CA GLY A 419 27.92 49.12 -6.12
C GLY A 419 26.62 48.86 -6.90
N GLY A 420 25.55 49.60 -6.60
CA GLY A 420 24.56 50.04 -7.60
C GLY A 420 23.13 49.51 -7.48
N VAL A 421 22.22 50.38 -7.04
CA VAL A 421 20.75 50.26 -7.10
C VAL A 421 20.23 51.16 -8.23
N LEU A 422 19.27 50.71 -9.04
CA LEU A 422 17.99 51.36 -9.44
C LEU A 422 17.36 50.74 -10.71
N PRO A 423 16.03 50.93 -10.97
CA PRO A 423 15.17 49.96 -11.64
C PRO A 423 14.79 50.33 -13.08
N ALA A 424 14.37 49.34 -13.87
CA ALA A 424 13.64 49.57 -15.12
C ALA A 424 12.49 48.55 -15.30
N ARG A 425 11.28 49.08 -15.43
CA ARG A 425 10.09 48.42 -15.98
C ARG A 425 10.36 48.10 -17.46
N ASN A 426 10.04 46.89 -17.90
CA ASN A 426 9.77 46.61 -19.32
C ASN A 426 8.70 45.52 -19.45
N MET A 427 7.64 45.84 -20.19
CA MET A 427 6.66 44.88 -20.67
C MET A 427 7.30 44.02 -21.77
N VAL A 428 7.18 42.70 -21.69
CA VAL A 428 7.72 41.76 -22.66
C VAL A 428 6.57 40.97 -23.28
N ALA A 429 6.43 41.06 -24.60
CA ALA A 429 5.53 40.24 -25.42
C ALA A 429 5.91 38.75 -25.31
N PRO A 430 4.96 37.81 -25.50
CA PRO A 430 5.23 36.39 -25.31
C PRO A 430 6.32 35.89 -26.26
N ALA A 431 7.38 35.34 -25.67
CA ALA A 431 8.50 34.79 -26.41
C ALA A 431 8.05 33.64 -27.31
N ARG A 432 8.56 33.61 -28.55
CA ARG A 432 8.38 32.46 -29.45
C ARG A 432 8.99 31.21 -28.79
N PRO A 433 8.31 30.05 -28.86
CA PRO A 433 8.82 28.84 -28.26
C PRO A 433 10.18 28.50 -28.85
N THR A 434 11.10 28.20 -27.95
CA THR A 434 12.47 27.81 -28.23
C THR A 434 12.49 26.55 -29.11
N PRO A 435 13.58 26.31 -29.87
CA PRO A 435 13.72 25.08 -30.65
C PRO A 435 13.48 23.81 -29.81
N LEU A 436 13.88 23.83 -28.53
CA LEU A 436 13.67 22.75 -27.57
C LEU A 436 12.19 22.54 -27.23
N GLU A 437 11.42 23.61 -27.03
CA GLU A 437 9.97 23.52 -26.77
C GLU A 437 9.18 23.01 -27.99
N ARG A 438 9.62 23.35 -29.21
CA ARG A 438 9.05 22.78 -30.44
C ARG A 438 9.40 21.31 -30.59
N GLN A 439 10.60 20.91 -30.19
CA GLN A 439 11.05 19.53 -30.26
C GLN A 439 10.30 18.64 -29.26
N ILE A 440 10.05 19.12 -28.03
CA ILE A 440 9.22 18.43 -27.03
C ILE A 440 7.76 18.29 -27.52
N ALA A 441 7.18 19.35 -28.06
CA ALA A 441 5.82 19.29 -28.62
C ALA A 441 5.71 18.31 -29.82
N SER A 442 6.79 18.15 -30.59
CA SER A 442 6.86 17.19 -31.69
C SER A 442 6.99 15.74 -31.22
N SER A 443 7.75 15.48 -30.15
CA SER A 443 7.91 14.12 -29.59
C SER A 443 6.64 13.64 -28.89
N ASP A 444 5.92 14.54 -28.22
CA ASP A 444 4.64 14.21 -27.57
C ASP A 444 3.57 13.86 -28.61
N ARG A 445 3.57 14.50 -29.78
CA ARG A 445 2.70 14.13 -30.91
C ARG A 445 3.07 12.78 -31.52
N ALA A 446 4.36 12.47 -31.64
CA ALA A 446 4.82 11.18 -32.16
C ALA A 446 4.47 10.01 -31.23
N TYR A 447 4.62 10.20 -29.90
CA TYR A 447 4.24 9.21 -28.91
C TYR A 447 2.73 8.97 -28.87
N ALA A 448 1.92 10.04 -28.99
CA ALA A 448 0.45 9.93 -29.06
C ALA A 448 -0.02 9.16 -30.32
N ARG A 449 0.62 9.38 -31.48
CA ARG A 449 0.30 8.61 -32.71
C ARG A 449 0.61 7.12 -32.56
N HIS A 450 1.79 6.78 -32.04
CA HIS A 450 2.20 5.38 -31.84
C HIS A 450 1.27 4.63 -30.89
N GLN A 451 0.73 5.30 -29.85
CA GLN A 451 -0.25 4.70 -28.95
C GLN A 451 -1.62 4.51 -29.62
N SER A 452 -2.07 5.45 -30.47
CA SER A 452 -3.33 5.32 -31.20
C SER A 452 -3.31 4.21 -32.25
N GLU A 453 -2.18 3.99 -32.92
CA GLU A 453 -2.02 2.94 -33.94
C GLU A 453 -2.00 1.53 -33.32
N ASN A 454 -1.45 1.38 -32.11
CA ASN A 454 -1.49 0.10 -31.38
C ASN A 454 -2.88 -0.21 -30.78
N ALA A 455 -3.67 0.81 -30.48
CA ALA A 455 -5.05 0.63 -30.01
C ALA A 455 -6.00 0.18 -31.13
N HIS A 456 -5.75 0.55 -32.40
CA HIS A 456 -6.54 0.05 -33.53
C HIS A 456 -6.20 -1.39 -33.92
N LYS A 457 -4.95 -1.83 -33.77
CA LYS A 457 -4.53 -3.21 -34.08
C LYS A 457 -5.05 -4.27 -33.10
N THR A 458 -5.58 -3.87 -31.94
CA THR A 458 -6.14 -4.78 -30.94
C THR A 458 -7.67 -4.90 -30.98
N ALA A 459 -8.34 -4.21 -31.92
CA ALA A 459 -9.81 -4.18 -32.01
C ALA A 459 -10.42 -5.10 -33.09
N GLU A 460 -9.62 -5.75 -33.94
CA GLU A 460 -10.14 -6.72 -34.91
C GLU A 460 -10.17 -8.14 -34.32
N LYS A 461 -11.34 -8.54 -33.80
CA LYS A 461 -11.72 -9.95 -33.68
C LYS A 461 -12.49 -10.38 -34.95
N PRO A 462 -12.32 -11.61 -35.43
CA PRO A 462 -13.02 -12.10 -36.61
C PRO A 462 -14.50 -12.34 -36.29
N GLN A 463 -15.39 -11.86 -37.15
CA GLN A 463 -16.77 -12.30 -37.19
C GLN A 463 -16.80 -13.74 -37.74
N CYS A 464 -17.13 -14.72 -36.88
CA CYS A 464 -17.56 -16.04 -37.35
C CYS A 464 -18.99 -15.91 -37.91
N ARG A 465 -19.16 -16.45 -39.13
CA ARG A 465 -20.47 -16.86 -39.67
C ARG A 465 -20.91 -18.17 -39.05
#